data_AF-A0AAU9M612-F1
#
_entry.id   AF-A0AAU9M612-F1
#
_cell.length_a   1.000
_cell.length_b   1.000
_cell.length_c   1.000
_cell.angle_alpha   90.00
_cell.angle_beta   90.00
_cell.angle_gamma   90.00
#
_symmetry.space_group_name_H-M   'P 1'
#
loop_
_entity.id
_entity.type
_entity.pdbx_description
1 polymer ?
#
loop_
_entity_poly.entity_id
_entity_poly.type
_entity_poly.pdbx_seq_one_letter_code
_entity_poly.pdbx_strand_id
1 'polypeptide(L)'
;MEEYRKMLEEVDGDDSLVNQTECLKRALGERNDHTRGVGRKVKNVAPYYVPSTSTNAQNFNAFAQELTQQMSQQFTEQMHQMFLSQNPNAQPP
;
A
#
# COMPACT_ATOMS: atom_id res chain seq x y z
N MET A 1 -38.71 -7.07 10.53
CA MET A 1 -40.14 -7.03 10.12
C MET A 1 -40.84 -8.36 10.39
N GLU A 2 -40.23 -9.52 10.10
CA GLU A 2 -40.86 -10.83 10.38
C GLU A 2 -41.03 -11.13 11.87
N GLU A 3 -40.01 -10.94 12.70
CA GLU A 3 -40.10 -11.23 14.14
C GLU A 3 -41.13 -10.37 14.87
N TYR A 4 -41.26 -9.10 14.49
CA TYR A 4 -42.28 -8.21 15.04
C TYR A 4 -43.69 -8.68 14.69
N ARG A 5 -43.92 -9.14 13.43
CA ARG A 5 -45.22 -9.67 13.02
C ARG A 5 -45.58 -10.95 13.78
N LYS A 6 -44.62 -11.85 14.01
CA LYS A 6 -44.83 -13.05 14.83
C LYS A 6 -45.22 -12.69 16.26
N MET A 7 -44.52 -11.75 16.88
CA MET A 7 -44.84 -11.32 18.25
C MET A 7 -46.17 -10.58 18.32
N LEU A 8 -46.54 -9.84 17.27
CA LEU A 8 -47.85 -9.20 17.16
C LEU A 8 -48.98 -10.24 17.00
N GLU A 9 -48.74 -11.33 16.26
CA GLU A 9 -49.65 -12.48 16.16
C GLU A 9 -49.79 -13.22 17.51
N GLU A 10 -48.72 -13.33 18.30
CA GLU A 10 -48.75 -13.94 19.64
C GLU A 10 -49.62 -13.17 20.65
N VAL A 11 -49.81 -11.86 20.43
CA VAL A 11 -50.64 -10.98 21.29
C VAL A 11 -51.94 -10.55 20.61
N ASP A 12 -52.44 -11.36 19.66
CA ASP A 12 -53.70 -11.13 18.94
C ASP A 12 -53.83 -9.73 18.28
N GLY A 13 -52.70 -9.14 17.87
CA GLY A 13 -52.68 -7.84 17.19
C GLY A 13 -52.56 -6.62 18.10
N ASP A 14 -52.42 -6.79 19.42
CA ASP A 14 -52.24 -5.67 20.35
C ASP A 14 -50.77 -5.23 20.45
N ASP A 15 -50.40 -4.18 19.70
CA ASP A 15 -49.05 -3.61 19.70
C ASP A 15 -48.57 -3.15 21.09
N SER A 16 -49.49 -2.77 21.99
CA SER A 16 -49.12 -2.32 23.34
C SER A 16 -48.54 -3.42 24.21
N LEU A 17 -48.81 -4.67 23.86
CA LEU A 17 -48.32 -5.87 24.55
C LEU A 17 -47.03 -6.41 23.93
N VAL A 18 -46.61 -5.89 22.76
CA VAL A 18 -45.40 -6.33 22.09
C VAL A 18 -44.16 -5.75 22.79
N ASN A 19 -43.34 -6.64 23.35
CA ASN A 19 -42.06 -6.24 23.91
C ASN A 19 -41.05 -5.90 22.80
N GLN A 20 -40.96 -4.62 22.47
CA GLN A 20 -40.07 -4.11 21.41
C GLN A 20 -38.60 -4.46 21.65
N THR A 21 -38.15 -4.51 22.91
CA THR A 21 -36.76 -4.85 23.24
C THR A 21 -36.46 -6.32 22.93
N GLU A 22 -37.40 -7.20 23.24
CA GLU A 22 -37.28 -8.62 22.92
C GLU A 22 -37.37 -8.87 21.41
N CYS A 23 -38.29 -8.18 20.73
CA CYS A 23 -38.38 -8.20 19.27
C CYS A 23 -37.05 -7.80 18.61
N LEU A 24 -36.40 -6.75 19.11
CA LEU A 24 -35.09 -6.31 18.62
C LEU A 24 -34.01 -7.38 18.86
N LYS A 25 -33.99 -8.02 20.02
CA LYS A 25 -33.05 -9.12 20.31
C LYS A 25 -33.25 -10.31 19.37
N ARG A 26 -34.49 -10.75 19.15
CA ARG A 26 -34.81 -11.84 18.22
C ARG A 26 -34.44 -11.47 16.78
N ALA A 27 -34.76 -10.25 16.35
CA ALA A 27 -34.49 -9.77 15.00
C ALA A 27 -32.99 -9.58 14.69
N LEU A 28 -32.21 -9.10 15.66
CA LEU A 28 -30.77 -8.90 15.52
C LEU A 28 -29.98 -10.21 15.74
N GLY A 29 -30.64 -11.23 16.30
CA GLY A 29 -30.03 -12.50 16.66
C GLY A 29 -29.15 -12.40 17.91
N GLU A 30 -28.84 -13.55 18.50
CA GLU A 30 -27.88 -13.61 19.59
C GLU A 30 -26.49 -13.25 19.06
N ARG A 31 -25.82 -12.32 19.75
CA ARG A 31 -24.46 -11.92 19.41
C ARG A 31 -23.53 -13.06 19.80
N ASN A 32 -23.39 -14.03 18.90
CA ASN A 32 -22.35 -15.05 19.00
C ASN A 32 -21.03 -14.30 18.95
N ASP A 33 -20.43 -14.07 20.12
CA ASP A 33 -19.12 -13.44 20.23
C ASP A 33 -18.19 -14.16 19.27
N HIS A 34 -17.75 -13.45 18.24
CA HIS A 34 -16.79 -13.94 17.28
C HIS A 34 -15.44 -14.06 18.01
N THR A 35 -15.26 -15.08 18.85
CA THR A 35 -13.94 -15.57 19.24
C THR A 35 -13.39 -16.45 18.12
N ARG A 36 -13.46 -15.94 16.88
CA ARG A 36 -12.81 -16.56 15.73
C ARG A 36 -11.32 -16.26 15.84
N GLY A 37 -10.60 -17.04 16.66
CA GLY A 37 -9.14 -16.96 16.74
C GLY A 37 -8.51 -17.05 18.13
N VAL A 38 -9.28 -17.13 19.22
CA VAL A 38 -8.67 -17.32 20.54
C VAL A 38 -8.03 -18.72 20.61
N GLY A 39 -6.71 -18.77 20.83
CA GLY A 39 -5.94 -20.02 20.90
C GLY A 39 -5.40 -20.56 19.57
N ARG A 40 -5.63 -19.88 18.43
CA ARG A 40 -4.97 -20.27 17.18
C ARG A 40 -3.51 -19.81 17.21
N LYS A 41 -2.60 -20.75 17.47
CA LYS A 41 -1.16 -20.55 17.23
C LYS A 41 -0.93 -20.51 15.72
N VAL A 42 -0.40 -19.41 15.20
CA VAL A 42 0.05 -19.32 13.80
C VAL A 42 1.10 -20.41 13.60
N LYS A 43 0.74 -21.51 12.93
CA LYS A 43 1.70 -22.54 12.53
C LYS A 43 2.40 -22.04 11.28
N ASN A 44 3.70 -21.85 11.40
CA ASN A 44 4.62 -21.50 10.33
C ASN A 44 4.13 -20.34 9.47
N VAL A 45 4.47 -19.11 9.89
CA VAL A 45 4.63 -18.00 8.96
C VAL A 45 5.67 -18.49 7.96
N ALA A 46 5.25 -18.91 6.76
CA ALA A 46 6.19 -19.06 5.65
C ALA A 46 7.00 -17.77 5.62
N PRO A 47 8.35 -17.81 5.53
CA PRO A 47 9.12 -16.59 5.40
C PRO A 47 8.45 -15.84 4.27
N TYR A 48 7.88 -14.68 4.62
CA TYR A 48 7.21 -13.81 3.69
C TYR A 48 8.17 -13.72 2.50
N TYR A 49 7.68 -14.12 1.33
CA TYR A 49 8.42 -13.85 0.12
C TYR A 49 8.45 -12.34 0.02
N VAL A 50 9.47 -11.72 0.61
CA VAL A 50 9.86 -10.36 0.28
C VAL A 50 10.26 -10.47 -1.18
N PRO A 51 9.52 -9.87 -2.12
CA PRO A 51 10.04 -9.71 -3.45
C PRO A 51 11.37 -8.98 -3.25
N SER A 52 12.47 -9.65 -3.56
CA SER A 52 13.78 -9.01 -3.53
C SER A 52 13.62 -7.72 -4.32
N THR A 53 13.83 -6.59 -3.68
CA THR A 53 14.02 -5.32 -4.36
C THR A 53 15.38 -5.36 -5.06
N SER A 54 15.57 -6.33 -5.94
CA SER A 54 16.44 -6.19 -7.10
C SER A 54 15.74 -5.23 -8.05
N THR A 55 15.46 -4.02 -7.57
CA THR A 55 15.27 -2.86 -8.40
C THR A 55 16.64 -2.55 -8.99
N ASN A 56 16.94 -3.26 -10.07
CA ASN A 56 17.67 -2.71 -11.18
C ASN A 56 19.12 -2.27 -10.90
N ALA A 57 19.91 -3.14 -10.25
CA ALA A 57 21.36 -2.92 -10.13
C ALA A 57 22.07 -2.77 -11.51
N GLN A 58 21.46 -3.32 -12.57
CA GLN A 58 21.92 -3.16 -13.96
C GLN A 58 21.78 -1.70 -14.44
N ASN A 59 20.62 -1.06 -14.22
CA ASN A 59 20.39 0.31 -14.67
C ASN A 59 21.18 1.35 -13.86
N PHE A 60 21.47 1.10 -12.58
CA PHE A 60 22.25 2.05 -11.78
C PHE A 60 23.70 2.18 -12.26
N ASN A 61 24.33 1.06 -12.63
CA ASN A 61 25.69 1.09 -13.17
C ASN A 61 25.75 1.81 -14.54
N ALA A 62 24.80 1.55 -15.43
CA ALA A 62 24.73 2.23 -16.72
C ALA A 62 24.51 3.75 -16.54
N PHE A 63 23.58 4.13 -15.66
CA PHE A 63 23.32 5.53 -15.33
C PHE A 63 24.54 6.24 -14.71
N ALA A 64 25.23 5.58 -13.78
CA ALA A 64 26.45 6.12 -13.17
C ALA A 64 27.59 6.29 -14.20
N GLN A 65 27.72 5.37 -15.15
CA GLN A 65 28.70 5.48 -16.24
C GLN A 65 28.35 6.62 -17.21
N GLU A 66 27.07 6.80 -17.55
CA GLU A 66 26.61 7.89 -18.40
C GLU A 66 26.84 9.26 -17.74
N LEU A 67 26.50 9.38 -16.45
CA LEU A 67 26.73 10.59 -15.67
C LEU A 67 28.22 10.95 -15.60
N THR A 68 29.08 9.95 -15.39
CA THR A 68 30.54 10.15 -15.33
C THR A 68 31.10 10.61 -16.68
N GLN A 69 30.61 10.05 -17.78
CA GLN A 69 31.00 10.46 -19.14
C GLN A 69 30.54 11.87 -19.48
N GLN A 70 29.32 12.27 -19.08
CA GLN A 70 28.85 13.63 -19.30
C GLN A 70 29.70 14.65 -18.52
N MET A 71 30.00 14.36 -17.25
CA MET A 71 30.83 15.27 -16.44
C MET A 71 32.26 15.40 -16.98
N SER A 72 32.86 14.31 -17.49
CA SER A 72 34.22 14.36 -18.04
C SER A 72 34.29 15.14 -19.35
N GLN A 73 33.26 15.04 -20.20
CA GLN A 73 33.14 15.84 -21.43
C GLN A 73 33.01 17.32 -21.10
N GLN A 74 32.11 17.69 -20.20
CA GLN A 74 31.92 19.09 -19.78
C GLN A 74 33.20 19.69 -19.19
N PHE A 75 33.94 18.93 -18.38
CA PHE A 75 35.20 19.40 -17.82
C PHE A 75 36.25 19.63 -18.93
N THR A 76 36.34 18.72 -19.89
CA THR A 76 37.27 18.83 -21.02
C THR A 76 36.93 20.02 -21.91
N GLU A 77 35.65 20.25 -22.19
CA GLU A 77 35.16 21.42 -22.93
C GLU A 77 35.46 22.72 -22.20
N GLN A 78 35.24 22.80 -20.88
CA GLN A 78 35.60 23.98 -20.10
C GLN A 78 37.10 24.26 -20.12
N MET A 79 37.92 23.23 -19.97
CA MET A 79 39.38 23.36 -20.05
C MET A 79 39.81 23.81 -21.45
N HIS A 80 39.19 23.29 -22.50
CA HIS A 80 39.45 23.72 -23.88
C HIS A 80 39.05 25.18 -24.11
N GLN A 81 37.88 25.59 -23.64
CA GLN A 81 37.43 26.98 -23.72
C GLN A 81 38.35 27.92 -22.94
N MET A 82 38.83 27.51 -21.76
CA MET A 82 39.79 28.29 -20.97
C MET A 82 41.17 28.38 -21.65
N PHE A 83 41.56 27.35 -22.39
CA PHE A 83 42.79 27.36 -23.18
C PHE A 83 42.68 28.31 -24.38
N LEU A 84 41.56 28.25 -25.13
CA LEU A 84 41.30 29.15 -26.25
C LEU A 84 41.16 30.62 -25.81
N SER A 85 40.58 30.88 -24.64
CA SER A 85 40.45 32.25 -24.11
C SER A 85 41.80 32.85 -23.70
N GLN A 86 42.75 32.04 -23.23
CA GLN A 86 44.11 32.48 -22.93
C GLN A 86 45.00 32.58 -24.18
N ASN A 87 44.65 31.88 -25.26
CA ASN A 87 45.45 31.88 -26.49
C ASN A 87 44.54 31.93 -27.74
N PRO A 88 44.04 33.12 -28.12
CA PRO A 88 43.00 33.28 -29.15
C PRO A 88 43.46 32.92 -30.57
N ASN A 89 44.75 32.67 -30.79
CA ASN A 89 45.33 32.27 -32.07
C ASN A 89 45.64 30.76 -32.18
N ALA A 90 45.32 29.96 -31.17
CA ALA A 90 45.49 28.52 -31.24
C ALA A 90 44.34 27.91 -32.06
N GLN A 91 44.62 27.47 -33.29
CA GLN A 91 43.67 26.69 -34.09
C GLN A 91 43.69 25.21 -33.64
N PRO A 92 42.54 24.51 -33.67
CA PRO A 92 42.50 23.09 -33.39
C PRO A 92 43.32 22.30 -34.44
N PRO A 93 43.92 21.15 -34.08
CA PRO A 93 44.61 20.28 -35.03
C PRO A 93 43.66 19.65 -36.06
#